data_AF-A0A183EAS8-F1
#
_entry.id   AF-A0A183EAS8-F1
#
_cell.length_a   1.000
_cell.length_b   1.000
_cell.length_c   1.000
_cell.angle_alpha   90.00
_cell.angle_beta   90.00
_cell.angle_gamma   90.00
#
_symmetry.space_group_name_H-M   'P 1'
#
loop_
_entity.id
_entity.type
_entity.pdbx_description
1 polymer ?
#
loop_
_entity_poly.entity_id
_entity_poly.type
_entity_poly.pdbx_seq_one_letter_code
_entity_poly.pdbx_strand_id
1 'polypeptide(L)' 'MAAADVVAQIEQGYKKLQEASDCHSLLKKHLSKEVVDELKNKKTKLGATLLDVIQSGRLSMF' A
#
# COMPACT_ATOMS: atom_id res chain seq x y z
N MET A 1 -4.03 -15.95 5.89
CA MET A 1 -3.51 -15.88 4.52
C MET A 1 -4.04 -14.64 3.82
N ALA A 2 -3.17 -13.70 3.41
CA ALA A 2 -3.56 -12.75 2.38
C ALA A 2 -3.54 -13.47 1.03
N ALA A 3 -4.52 -13.17 0.16
CA ALA A 3 -4.60 -13.78 -1.16
C ALA A 3 -3.47 -13.23 -2.04
N ALA A 4 -2.89 -14.07 -2.90
CA ALA A 4 -1.80 -13.67 -3.81
C ALA A 4 -2.16 -12.45 -4.67
N ASP A 5 -3.44 -12.28 -4.99
CA ASP A 5 -3.99 -11.14 -5.71
C ASP A 5 -3.75 -9.79 -4.99
N VAL A 6 -3.92 -9.77 -3.67
CA VAL A 6 -3.72 -8.57 -2.83
C VAL A 6 -2.25 -8.14 -2.86
N VAL A 7 -1.31 -9.10 -2.87
CA VAL A 7 0.13 -8.80 -2.93
C VAL A 7 0.50 -8.13 -4.25
N ALA A 8 0.00 -8.65 -5.38
CA ALA A 8 0.23 -8.07 -6.69
C ALA A 8 -0.32 -6.64 -6.80
N GLN A 9 -1.52 -6.40 -6.26
CA GLN A 9 -2.11 -5.06 -6.23
C GLN A 9 -1.35 -4.08 -5.32
N ILE A 10 -0.83 -4.55 -4.18
CA ILE A 10 0.03 -3.75 -3.31
C ILE A 10 1.32 -3.34 -4.02
N GLU A 11 1.98 -4.26 -4.74
CA GLU A 11 3.20 -3.94 -5.50
C GLU A 11 2.91 -2.93 -6.63
N GLN A 12 1.79 -3.09 -7.35
CA GLN A 12 1.37 -2.11 -8.36
C GLN A 12 1.05 -0.74 -7.75
N GLY A 13 0.36 -0.71 -6.62
CA GLY A 13 0.05 0.52 -5.89
C GLY A 13 1.31 1.21 -5.36
N TYR A 14 2.26 0.43 -4.84
CA TYR A 14 3.57 0.91 -4.39
C TYR A 14 4.40 1.49 -5.53
N LYS A 15 4.43 0.82 -6.70
CA LYS A 15 5.13 1.33 -7.88
C LYS A 15 4.56 2.67 -8.35
N LYS A 16 3.22 2.77 -8.42
CA LYS A 16 2.52 4.03 -8.72
C LYS A 16 2.79 5.13 -7.68
N LEU A 17 2.86 4.79 -6.40
CA LEU A 17 3.25 5.73 -5.34
C LEU A 17 4.70 6.20 -5.44
N GLN A 18 5.62 5.32 -5.88
CA GLN A 18 7.01 5.72 -6.17
C GLN A 18 7.09 6.66 -7.37
N GLU A 19 6.35 6.36 -8.45
CA GLU A 19 6.28 7.17 -9.66
C GLU A 19 5.60 8.53 -9.43
N ALA A 20 4.66 8.60 -8.49
CA ALA A 20 4.10 9.86 -8.02
C ALA A 20 5.20 10.68 -7.31
N SER A 21 5.85 11.55 -8.07
CA SER A 21 6.90 12.45 -7.58
C SER A 21 6.35 13.52 -6.64
N ASP A 22 5.06 13.86 -6.77
CA ASP A 22 4.34 14.80 -5.90
C ASP A 22 3.88 14.20 -4.58
N CYS A 23 4.00 12.88 -4.40
CA CYS A 23 3.65 12.22 -3.14
C CYS A 23 4.74 12.45 -2.09
N HIS A 24 4.73 13.63 -1.46
CA HIS A 24 5.45 13.94 -0.22
C HIS A 24 4.80 13.31 1.03
N SER A 25 3.81 12.43 0.82
CA SER A 25 3.13 11.69 1.88
C SER A 25 4.11 10.82 2.67
N LEU A 26 3.94 10.81 4.00
CA LEU A 26 4.65 9.93 4.95
C LEU A 26 4.68 8.46 4.48
N LEU A 27 3.67 8.05 3.72
CA LEU A 27 3.61 6.75 3.04
C LEU A 27 4.85 6.48 2.18
N LYS A 28 5.32 7.39 1.32
CA LYS A 28 6.53 7.14 0.49
C LYS A 28 7.81 7.08 1.32
N LYS A 29 7.86 7.83 2.42
CA LYS A 29 9.01 7.88 3.33
C LYS A 29 9.11 6.63 4.23
N HIS A 30 7.96 6.00 4.54
CA HIS A 30 7.87 4.86 5.45
C HIS A 30 7.44 3.54 4.79
N LEU A 31 6.96 3.53 3.54
CA LEU A 31 6.79 2.30 2.76
C LEU A 31 8.14 1.85 2.22
N SER A 32 8.77 0.94 2.96
CA SER A 32 9.87 0.10 2.47
C SER A 32 9.32 -1.27 2.07
N LYS A 33 10.04 -1.99 1.20
CA LYS A 33 9.68 -3.36 0.82
C LYS A 33 9.47 -4.28 2.03
N GLU A 34 10.28 -4.14 3.07
CA GLU A 34 10.12 -4.88 4.34
C GLU A 34 8.78 -4.58 5.02
N VAL A 35 8.40 -3.31 5.14
CA VAL A 35 7.12 -2.90 5.75
C VAL A 35 5.95 -3.44 4.96
N VAL A 36 6.06 -3.45 3.62
CA VAL A 36 5.08 -4.07 2.73
C VAL A 36 5.04 -5.59 2.93
N ASP A 37 6.18 -6.26 3.08
CA ASP A 37 6.28 -7.70 3.28
C ASP A 37 5.71 -8.18 4.62
N GLU A 38 5.93 -7.38 5.66
CA GLU A 38 5.38 -7.64 7.00
C GLU A 38 3.88 -7.35 7.07
N LEU A 39 3.40 -6.31 6.38
CA LEU A 39 2.01 -5.89 6.43
C LEU A 39 1.11 -6.58 5.40
N LYS A 40 1.65 -7.06 4.26
CA LYS A 40 0.85 -7.76 3.23
C LYS A 40 0.12 -8.99 3.78
N ASN A 41 0.69 -9.64 4.79
CA ASN A 41 0.10 -10.81 5.45
C ASN A 41 -0.81 -10.45 6.63
N LYS A 42 -0.77 -9.21 7.11
CA LYS A 42 -1.55 -8.72 8.25
C LYS A 42 -2.84 -8.07 7.76
N LYS A 43 -3.91 -8.35 8.49
CA LYS A 43 -5.25 -7.80 8.25
C LYS A 43 -5.73 -7.23 9.56
N THR A 44 -6.38 -6.07 9.52
CA THR A 44 -7.05 -5.55 10.71
C THR A 44 -8.31 -6.38 10.99
N LYS A 45 -8.80 -6.37 12.23
CA LYS A 45 -10.07 -7.04 12.59
C LYS A 45 -11.28 -6.55 11.77
N LEU A 46 -11.17 -5.36 11.17
CA LEU A 46 -12.16 -4.75 10.28
C LEU A 46 -12.00 -5.17 8.82
N GLY A 47 -11.04 -6.03 8.49
CA GLY A 47 -10.80 -6.50 7.12
C GLY A 47 -9.97 -5.54 6.25
N ALA A 48 -9.63 -4.35 6.75
CA ALA A 48 -8.75 -3.43 6.03
C ALA A 48 -7.35 -4.03 5.88
N THR A 49 -6.80 -3.88 4.67
CA THR A 49 -5.47 -4.36 4.27
C THR A 49 -4.62 -3.19 3.82
N LEU A 50 -3.31 -3.43 3.66
CA LEU A 50 -2.38 -2.42 3.17
C LEU A 50 -2.80 -1.80 1.82
N LEU A 51 -3.51 -2.58 1.00
CA LEU A 51 -4.06 -2.15 -0.28
C LEU A 51 -5.06 -1.01 -0.11
N ASP A 52 -5.95 -1.10 0.87
CA ASP A 52 -6.97 -0.07 1.17
C ASP A 52 -6.34 1.26 1.60
N VAL A 53 -5.22 1.19 2.36
CA VAL A 53 -4.43 2.36 2.75
C VAL A 53 -3.77 3.04 1.54
N ILE A 54 -3.18 2.23 0.65
CA ILE A 54 -2.56 2.72 -0.59
C ILE A 54 -3.62 3.29 -1.55
N GLN A 55 -4.78 2.64 -1.64
CA GLN A 55 -5.92 3.10 -2.43
C GLN A 55 -6.47 4.43 -1.91
N SER A 56 -6.65 4.56 -0.59
CA SER A 56 -7.12 5.79 0.04
C SER A 56 -6.18 6.97 -0.19
N GLY A 57 -4.86 6.75 -0.05
CA GLY A 57 -3.87 7.80 -0.32
C GLY A 57 -3.82 8.24 -1.79
N ARG A 58 -4.13 7.34 -2.72
CA ARG A 58 -4.24 7.66 -4.15
C ARG A 58 -5.58 8.34 -4.50
N LEU A 59 -6.67 7.94 -3.82
CA LEU A 59 -8.00 8.52 -4.04
C LEU A 59 -8.09 9.95 -3.48
N SER A 60 -7.41 10.26 -2.37
CA SER A 60 -7.41 11.63 -1.82
C SER A 60 -6.67 12.66 -2.70
N MET A 61 -6.10 12.23 -3.83
CA MET A 61 -5.40 13.06 -4.81
C MET A 61 -6.24 13.37 -6.06
N PHE A 62 -7.50 12.90 -6.11
CA PHE A 62 -8.55 13.34 -7.04
C PHE A 62 -9.46 14.36 -6.34
#